data_AF-A0A382JFU9-F1
#
_entry.id   AF-A0A382JFU9-F1
#
_cell.length_a   1.000
_cell.length_b   1.000
_cell.length_c   1.000
_cell.angle_alpha   90.00
_cell.angle_beta   90.00
_cell.angle_gamma   90.00
#
_symmetry.space_group_name_H-M   'P 1'
#
loop_
_entity.id
_entity.type
_entity.pdbx_description
1 polymer ?
#
loop_
_entity_poly.entity_id
_entity_poly.type
_entity_poly.pdbx_seq_one_letter_code
_entity_poly.pdbx_strand_id
1 'polypeptide(L)'
;MNLRQKINLIFTKSELKKLILLFVGILFMGLFEVIGVTTIVPFIAVVVSPELVYENIYLSQVYNFFNFQSVNRFIVFLGMLLISTLLISNAFQAFMTWCITYFTNRQGSRLSVRLLESYLM
;
A
#
# COMPACT_ATOMS: atom_id res chain seq x y z
N MET A 1 24.30 25.57 10.81
CA MET A 1 23.94 24.77 9.61
C MET A 1 22.44 24.61 9.55
N ASN A 2 21.80 25.04 8.46
CA ASN A 2 20.37 24.81 8.23
C ASN A 2 20.12 23.35 7.82
N LEU A 3 18.94 22.80 8.12
CA LEU A 3 18.54 21.41 7.84
C LEU A 3 18.82 20.98 6.38
N ARG A 4 18.59 21.88 5.41
CA ARG A 4 18.88 21.65 3.99
C ARG A 4 20.37 21.38 3.70
N GLN A 5 21.27 22.03 4.43
CA GLN A 5 22.72 21.85 4.24
C GLN A 5 23.19 20.48 4.76
N LYS A 6 22.61 20.00 5.87
CA LYS A 6 22.88 18.64 6.39
C LYS A 6 22.45 17.56 5.40
N ILE A 7 21.25 17.70 4.82
CA ILE A 7 20.71 16.73 3.85
C ILE A 7 21.60 16.66 2.59
N ASN A 8 22.03 17.82 2.07
CA ASN A 8 22.90 17.86 0.88
C ASN A 8 24.32 17.33 1.14
N LEU A 9 24.79 17.33 2.40
CA LEU A 9 26.08 16.76 2.79
C LEU A 9 26.04 15.22 2.81
N ILE A 10 24.91 14.68 3.27
CA ILE A 10 24.70 13.24 3.47
C ILE A 10 24.22 12.55 2.17
N PHE A 11 23.32 13.20 1.42
CA PHE A 11 22.67 12.65 0.24
C PHE A 11 23.08 13.37 -1.05
N THR A 12 23.29 12.58 -2.11
CA THR A 12 23.54 13.07 -3.47
C THR A 12 22.21 13.48 -4.13
N LYS A 13 22.24 14.45 -5.06
CA LYS A 13 21.04 14.93 -5.79
C LYS A 13 20.23 13.81 -6.48
N SER A 14 20.89 12.76 -6.94
CA SER A 14 20.24 11.58 -7.55
C SER A 14 19.46 10.73 -6.54
N GLU A 15 19.85 10.75 -5.26
CA GLU A 15 19.21 9.98 -4.19
C GLU A 15 18.01 10.70 -3.62
N LEU A 16 18.06 12.04 -3.58
CA LEU A 16 16.89 12.84 -3.26
C LEU A 16 15.74 12.55 -4.24
N LYS A 17 16.02 12.38 -5.54
CA LYS A 17 15.01 11.96 -6.52
C LYS A 17 14.43 10.57 -6.20
N LYS A 18 15.30 9.60 -5.86
CA LYS A 18 14.86 8.25 -5.46
C LYS A 18 14.04 8.27 -4.17
N LEU A 19 14.43 9.10 -3.20
CA LEU A 19 13.72 9.27 -1.95
C LEU A 19 12.31 9.86 -2.16
N ILE A 20 12.18 10.86 -3.04
CA ILE A 20 10.87 11.41 -3.43
C ILE A 20 10.02 10.35 -4.11
N LEU A 21 10.59 9.56 -5.03
CA LEU A 21 9.88 8.46 -5.67
C LEU A 21 9.40 7.41 -4.65
N LEU A 22 10.27 7.03 -3.70
CA LEU A 22 9.92 6.10 -2.62
C LEU A 22 8.81 6.69 -1.73
N PHE A 23 8.89 7.96 -1.39
CA PHE A 23 7.88 8.64 -0.58
C PHE A 23 6.50 8.61 -1.26
N VAL A 24 6.44 8.94 -2.54
CA VAL A 24 5.21 8.82 -3.34
C VAL A 24 4.72 7.36 -3.37
N GLY A 25 5.62 6.39 -3.52
CA GLY A 25 5.30 4.97 -3.45
C GLY A 25 4.69 4.54 -2.11
N ILE A 26 5.20 5.05 -0.99
CA ILE A 26 4.65 4.81 0.36
C ILE A 26 3.24 5.39 0.49
N LEU A 27 2.98 6.57 -0.08
CA LEU A 27 1.63 7.15 -0.07
C LEU A 27 0.64 6.22 -0.80
N PHE A 28 1.00 5.73 -1.98
CA PHE A 28 0.18 4.76 -2.69
C PHE A 28 0.02 3.46 -1.90
N MET A 29 1.08 2.98 -1.25
CA MET A 29 1.03 1.76 -0.43
C MET A 29 -0.03 1.87 0.66
N GLY A 30 -0.07 3.00 1.38
CA GLY A 30 -1.10 3.24 2.39
C GLY A 30 -2.52 3.28 1.81
N LEU A 31 -2.71 3.85 0.62
CA LEU A 31 -4.03 3.84 -0.04
C LEU A 31 -4.48 2.42 -0.39
N PHE A 32 -3.60 1.59 -0.95
CA PHE A 32 -3.90 0.18 -1.24
C PHE A 32 -4.24 -0.61 0.03
N GLU A 33 -3.54 -0.34 1.12
CA GLU A 33 -3.78 -0.99 2.41
C GLU A 33 -5.17 -0.63 2.96
N VAL A 34 -5.54 0.66 2.93
CA VAL A 34 -6.88 1.11 3.36
C VAL A 34 -7.98 0.48 2.51
N ILE A 35 -7.82 0.43 1.18
CA ILE A 35 -8.80 -0.19 0.28
C ILE A 35 -8.94 -1.69 0.57
N GLY A 36 -7.81 -2.38 0.78
CA GLY A 36 -7.78 -3.80 1.12
C GLY A 36 -8.54 -4.12 2.41
N VAL A 37 -8.27 -3.37 3.49
CA VAL A 37 -8.95 -3.57 4.78
C VAL A 37 -10.43 -3.19 4.71
N THR A 38 -10.77 -2.11 4.01
CA THR A 38 -12.16 -1.65 3.87
C THR A 38 -13.03 -2.67 3.16
N THR A 39 -12.47 -3.47 2.25
CA THR A 39 -13.21 -4.52 1.51
C THR A 39 -13.69 -5.67 2.42
N ILE A 40 -13.04 -5.89 3.57
CA ILE A 40 -13.43 -6.92 4.55
C ILE A 40 -14.80 -6.60 5.16
N VAL A 41 -15.04 -5.33 5.48
CA VAL A 41 -16.25 -4.87 6.17
C VAL A 41 -17.54 -5.23 5.42
N PRO A 42 -17.74 -4.85 4.14
CA PRO A 42 -18.96 -5.18 3.40
C PRO A 42 -19.09 -6.69 3.16
N PHE A 43 -17.98 -7.41 2.99
CA PHE A 43 -18.03 -8.87 2.84
C PHE A 43 -18.58 -9.54 4.11
N ILE A 44 -18.01 -9.23 5.28
CA ILE A 44 -18.45 -9.81 6.55
C ILE A 44 -19.90 -9.42 6.85
N ALA A 45 -20.27 -8.16 6.62
CA ALA A 45 -21.64 -7.69 6.86
C ALA A 45 -22.67 -8.50 6.06
N VAL A 46 -22.42 -8.73 4.77
CA VAL A 46 -23.34 -9.49 3.90
C VAL A 46 -23.37 -10.98 4.23
N VAL A 47 -22.24 -11.55 4.67
CA VAL A 47 -22.18 -12.95 5.11
C VAL A 47 -22.98 -13.18 6.41
N VAL A 48 -22.90 -12.25 7.36
CA VAL A 48 -23.62 -12.35 8.65
C VAL A 48 -25.11 -12.09 8.47
N SER A 49 -25.46 -11.09 7.64
CA SER A 49 -26.85 -10.70 7.40
C SER A 49 -27.08 -10.46 5.91
N PRO A 50 -27.50 -11.50 5.16
CA PRO A 50 -27.74 -11.43 3.72
C PRO A 50 -28.84 -10.41 3.33
N GLU A 51 -29.72 -10.07 4.26
CA GLU A 51 -30.80 -9.08 4.08
C GLU A 51 -30.26 -7.66 3.85
N LEU A 52 -29.04 -7.35 4.34
CA LEU A 52 -28.40 -6.04 4.17
C LEU A 52 -28.15 -5.65 2.71
N VAL A 53 -28.11 -6.63 1.81
CA VAL A 53 -27.98 -6.38 0.36
C VAL A 53 -29.15 -5.57 -0.18
N TYR A 54 -30.34 -5.74 0.40
CA TYR A 54 -31.56 -5.05 -0.02
C TYR A 54 -31.82 -3.78 0.79
N GLU A 55 -31.38 -3.72 2.05
CA GLU A 55 -31.59 -2.56 2.93
C GLU A 55 -30.60 -1.42 2.66
N ASN A 56 -29.35 -1.75 2.32
CA ASN A 56 -28.31 -0.76 2.12
C ASN A 56 -28.25 -0.28 0.66
N ILE A 57 -28.39 1.03 0.45
CA ILE A 57 -28.38 1.66 -0.88
C ILE A 57 -27.10 1.33 -1.65
N TYR A 58 -25.93 1.34 -1.00
CA TYR A 58 -24.66 1.06 -1.66
C TYR A 58 -24.54 -0.40 -2.08
N LEU A 59 -24.93 -1.35 -1.22
CA LEU A 59 -24.90 -2.78 -1.55
C LEU A 59 -25.93 -3.14 -2.62
N SER A 60 -27.14 -2.58 -2.54
CA SER A 60 -28.21 -2.78 -3.50
C SER A 60 -27.86 -2.26 -4.89
N GLN A 61 -27.20 -1.09 -4.97
CA GLN A 61 -26.70 -0.56 -6.24
C GLN A 61 -25.69 -1.50 -6.90
N VAL A 62 -24.71 -2.01 -6.15
CA VAL A 62 -23.72 -2.95 -6.68
C VAL A 62 -24.39 -4.27 -7.08
N TYR A 63 -25.32 -4.78 -6.26
CA TYR A 63 -26.06 -6.00 -6.54
C TYR A 63 -26.85 -5.92 -7.86
N ASN A 64 -27.59 -4.83 -8.05
CA ASN A 64 -28.39 -4.58 -9.24
C ASN A 64 -27.54 -4.23 -10.46
N PHE A 65 -26.43 -3.51 -10.29
CA PHE A 65 -25.51 -3.16 -11.38
C PHE A 65 -24.87 -4.39 -12.01
N PHE A 66 -24.43 -5.35 -11.18
CA PHE A 66 -23.91 -6.63 -11.65
C PHE A 66 -25.02 -7.67 -11.94
N ASN A 67 -26.29 -7.29 -11.76
CA ASN A 67 -27.49 -8.08 -12.04
C ASN A 67 -27.46 -9.48 -11.43
N PHE A 68 -27.03 -9.57 -10.16
CA PHE A 68 -26.95 -10.85 -9.46
C PHE A 68 -28.36 -11.40 -9.20
N GLN A 69 -28.57 -12.70 -9.47
CA GLN A 69 -29.87 -13.38 -9.28
C GLN A 69 -30.01 -14.06 -7.91
N SER A 70 -28.94 -14.11 -7.12
CA SER A 70 -28.92 -14.78 -5.82
C SER A 70 -27.90 -14.12 -4.90
N VAL A 71 -28.27 -13.93 -3.63
CA VAL A 71 -27.39 -13.36 -2.61
C VAL A 71 -26.14 -14.23 -2.40
N ASN A 72 -26.25 -15.55 -2.55
CA ASN A 72 -25.10 -16.45 -2.47
C ASN A 72 -24.05 -16.18 -3.56
N ARG A 73 -24.49 -15.85 -4.79
CA ARG A 73 -23.55 -15.48 -5.88
C ARG A 73 -22.88 -14.14 -5.61
N PHE A 74 -23.61 -13.21 -5.00
CA PHE A 74 -23.06 -11.92 -4.58
C PHE A 74 -22.01 -12.08 -3.47
N ILE A 75 -22.26 -12.93 -2.47
CA ILE A 75 -21.28 -13.27 -1.42
C ILE A 75 -20.01 -13.87 -2.03
N VAL A 76 -20.14 -14.82 -2.96
CA VAL A 76 -18.99 -15.43 -3.65
C VAL A 76 -18.19 -14.38 -4.43
N PHE A 77 -18.87 -13.45 -5.12
CA PHE A 77 -18.22 -12.33 -5.80
C PHE A 77 -17.47 -11.41 -4.84
N LEU A 78 -18.10 -10.99 -3.74
CA LEU A 78 -17.45 -10.16 -2.71
C LEU A 78 -16.25 -10.88 -2.09
N GLY A 79 -16.34 -12.20 -1.89
CA GLY A 79 -15.24 -13.03 -1.39
C GLY A 79 -14.06 -13.07 -2.35
N MET A 80 -14.31 -13.27 -3.65
CA MET A 80 -13.26 -13.18 -4.68
C MET A 80 -12.65 -11.78 -4.73
N LEU A 81 -13.48 -10.74 -4.72
CA LEU A 81 -13.02 -9.35 -4.70
C LEU A 81 -12.13 -9.07 -3.49
N LEU A 82 -12.51 -9.56 -2.31
CA LEU A 82 -11.73 -9.43 -1.08
C LEU A 82 -10.36 -10.11 -1.23
N ILE A 83 -10.32 -11.38 -1.66
CA ILE A 83 -9.08 -12.12 -1.84
C ILE A 83 -8.18 -11.43 -2.87
N SER A 84 -8.72 -11.03 -4.02
CA SER A 84 -7.96 -10.33 -5.05
C SER A 84 -7.40 -9.01 -4.56
N THR A 85 -8.20 -8.21 -3.84
CA THR A 85 -7.77 -6.91 -3.31
C THR A 85 -6.67 -7.08 -2.26
N LEU A 86 -6.81 -8.05 -1.35
CA LEU A 86 -5.78 -8.36 -0.35
C LEU A 86 -4.50 -8.87 -0.99
N LEU A 87 -4.59 -9.72 -2.01
CA LEU A 87 -3.40 -10.20 -2.72
C LEU A 87 -2.65 -9.04 -3.40
N ILE A 88 -3.37 -8.13 -4.06
CA ILE A 88 -2.78 -6.97 -4.73
C ILE A 88 -2.15 -6.02 -3.71
N SER A 89 -2.84 -5.72 -2.60
CA SER A 89 -2.32 -4.80 -1.58
C SER A 89 -1.06 -5.37 -0.91
N ASN A 90 -1.08 -6.66 -0.56
CA ASN A 90 0.07 -7.33 0.05
C ASN A 90 1.25 -7.45 -0.93
N ALA A 91 1.00 -7.77 -2.20
CA ALA A 91 2.05 -7.82 -3.21
C ALA A 91 2.72 -6.45 -3.40
N PHE A 92 1.92 -5.37 -3.44
CA PHE A 92 2.45 -4.01 -3.52
C PHE A 92 3.24 -3.61 -2.28
N GLN A 93 2.75 -3.97 -1.08
CA GLN A 93 3.44 -3.77 0.19
C GLN A 93 4.78 -4.50 0.25
N ALA A 94 4.81 -5.77 -0.19
CA ALA A 94 6.05 -6.55 -0.26
C ALA A 94 7.06 -5.92 -1.24
N PHE A 95 6.61 -5.50 -2.42
CA PHE A 95 7.45 -4.78 -3.39
C PHE A 95 8.01 -3.49 -2.81
N MET A 96 7.17 -2.67 -2.17
CA MET A 96 7.59 -1.41 -1.59
C MET A 96 8.59 -1.61 -0.44
N THR A 97 8.35 -2.62 0.41
CA THR A 97 9.24 -3.00 1.51
C THR A 97 10.61 -3.42 0.98
N TRP A 98 10.64 -4.19 -0.12
CA TRP A 98 11.88 -4.56 -0.79
C TRP A 98 12.63 -3.32 -1.32
N CYS A 99 11.94 -2.40 -1.99
CA CYS A 99 12.55 -1.15 -2.48
C CYS A 99 13.12 -0.28 -1.36
N ILE A 100 12.38 -0.13 -0.25
CA ILE A 100 12.84 0.62 0.93
C ILE A 100 14.06 -0.04 1.54
N THR A 101 14.02 -1.36 1.75
CA THR A 101 15.13 -2.11 2.35
C THR A 101 16.39 -2.02 1.49
N TYR A 102 16.25 -2.18 0.18
CA TYR A 102 17.36 -2.05 -0.76
C TYR A 102 17.96 -0.64 -0.72
N PHE A 103 17.13 0.39 -0.75
CA PHE A 103 17.59 1.77 -0.67
C PHE A 103 18.31 2.05 0.65
N THR A 104 17.70 1.71 1.79
CA THR A 104 18.27 1.93 3.13
C THR A 104 19.62 1.23 3.30
N ASN A 105 19.73 -0.05 2.90
CA ASN A 105 21.00 -0.78 2.98
C ASN A 105 22.08 -0.15 2.11
N ARG A 106 21.73 0.26 0.88
CA ARG A 106 22.68 0.92 -0.03
C ARG A 106 23.17 2.26 0.53
N GLN A 107 22.27 3.05 1.11
CA GLN A 107 22.63 4.31 1.76
C GLN A 107 23.49 4.10 2.99
N GLY A 108 23.15 3.11 3.83
CA GLY A 108 23.92 2.74 5.01
C GLY A 108 25.37 2.40 4.68
N SER A 109 25.60 1.47 3.76
CA SER A 109 26.96 1.09 3.35
C SER A 109 27.76 2.29 2.81
N ARG A 110 27.13 3.16 2.00
CA ARG A 110 27.84 4.29 1.40
C ARG A 110 28.19 5.37 2.41
N LEU A 111 27.32 5.61 3.39
CA LEU A 111 27.56 6.54 4.48
C LEU A 111 28.69 6.05 5.38
N SER A 112 28.70 4.77 5.74
CA SER A 112 29.77 4.16 6.54
C SER A 112 31.13 4.31 5.87
N VAL A 113 31.23 4.06 4.56
CA VAL A 113 32.49 4.22 3.82
C VAL A 113 32.94 5.68 3.79
N ARG A 114 32.06 6.63 3.49
CA ARG A 114 32.40 8.07 3.48
C ARG A 114 32.86 8.59 4.84
N LEU A 115 32.21 8.15 5.91
CA LEU A 115 32.59 8.54 7.28
C LEU A 115 33.96 7.96 7.64
N LEU A 116 34.23 6.72 7.24
CA LEU A 116 35.54 6.08 7.46
C LEU A 116 36.65 6.79 6.67
N GLU A 117 36.41 7.11 5.40
CA GLU A 117 37.36 7.89 4.57
C GLU A 117 37.67 9.25 5.21
N SER A 118 36.66 9.96 5.72
CA SER A 118 36.84 11.24 6.40
C SER A 118 37.51 11.14 7.78
N TYR A 119 37.60 9.95 8.36
CA TYR A 119 38.26 9.72 9.65
C TYR A 119 39.71 9.23 9.47
N LEU A 120 39.98 8.53 8.36
CA LEU A 120 41.32 8.05 8.01
C LEU A 120 42.18 9.09 7.26
N MET A 121 41.55 10.10 6.64
CA MET A 121 42.21 11.32 6.14
C MET A 121 42.20 12.42 7.19
#